data_AF-A0A178ZZH4-F1
#
_entry.id   AF-A0A178ZZH4-F1
#
_cell.length_a   1.000
_cell.length_b   1.000
_cell.length_c   1.000
_cell.angle_alpha   90.00
_cell.angle_beta   90.00
_cell.angle_gamma   90.00
#
_symmetry.space_group_name_H-M   'P 1'
#
loop_
_entity.id
_entity.type
_entity.pdbx_description
1 polymer ?
#
loop_
_entity_poly.entity_id
_entity_poly.type
_entity_poly.pdbx_seq_one_letter_code
_entity_poly.pdbx_strand_id
1 'polypeptide(L)'
;MAAPSPSYSSDSPPDASHHGVGSPNLPYDPPLTFSTVIDHDHNNINKFAGRLLRAKAPQDRARLLREVTWRLVRHDVSEDIIMRPAFIEYLGDEGVHMAEHDRTDHERARSELLALFHVSLEGDEFLGALRALFAELLEHMKIESGQQIPHLEHMLDPEESQRLGREYLKTQRLTPELEIVDKVSGARRRVWRDVEEFARTDLQRFKEIWEELKLSEEPLNMEAEAFHRRLDRGKL
;
A
#
# COMPACT_ATOMS: atom_id res chain seq x y z
N MET A 1 -74.61 47.64 29.06
CA MET A 1 -74.08 46.82 27.94
C MET A 1 -73.06 45.87 28.58
N ALA A 2 -73.42 44.63 28.95
CA ALA A 2 -73.42 43.39 28.12
C ALA A 2 -72.10 43.25 27.35
N ALA A 3 -71.22 42.23 27.51
CA ALA A 3 -71.37 40.80 27.86
C ALA A 3 -70.03 40.21 28.45
N PRO A 4 -69.96 38.92 28.86
CA PRO A 4 -69.09 38.38 29.93
C PRO A 4 -67.89 37.48 29.50
N SER A 5 -67.19 36.93 30.52
CA SER A 5 -66.01 36.02 30.60
C SER A 5 -65.94 34.81 29.66
N PRO A 6 -64.75 34.16 29.53
CA PRO A 6 -64.56 32.82 30.13
C PRO A 6 -63.12 32.61 30.70
N SER A 7 -62.95 32.09 31.92
CA SER A 7 -62.85 30.69 32.39
C SER A 7 -61.40 30.22 32.58
N TYR A 8 -61.08 29.84 33.82
CA TYR A 8 -59.85 29.17 34.24
C TYR A 8 -59.67 27.81 33.53
N SER A 9 -58.42 27.45 33.23
CA SER A 9 -57.93 26.06 33.31
C SER A 9 -56.40 26.09 33.50
N SER A 10 -55.96 25.59 34.64
CA SER A 10 -54.57 25.28 34.99
C SER A 10 -54.22 23.92 34.39
N ASP A 11 -53.26 23.86 33.48
CA ASP A 11 -52.62 22.62 33.08
C ASP A 11 -51.10 22.83 33.03
N SER A 12 -50.42 22.14 33.93
CA SER A 12 -48.97 21.93 33.89
C SER A 12 -48.64 20.89 32.80
N PRO A 13 -47.63 21.12 31.94
CA PRO A 13 -47.07 20.05 31.12
C PRO A 13 -45.93 19.33 31.86
N PRO A 14 -45.64 18.06 31.48
CA PRO A 14 -44.86 17.14 32.28
C PRO A 14 -43.35 17.27 32.09
N ASP A 15 -42.65 16.82 33.13
CA ASP A 15 -41.23 16.51 33.15
C ASP A 15 -40.86 15.55 32.01
N ALA A 16 -39.96 15.98 31.13
CA ALA A 16 -39.35 15.15 30.10
C ALA A 16 -37.84 15.39 30.10
N SER A 17 -37.18 14.59 30.93
CA SER A 17 -35.75 14.33 30.96
C SER A 17 -35.27 13.78 29.61
N HIS A 18 -34.95 14.66 28.66
CA HIS A 18 -34.15 14.30 27.50
C HIS A 18 -32.67 14.40 27.84
N HIS A 19 -32.13 13.29 28.35
CA HIS A 19 -30.72 12.98 28.21
C HIS A 19 -30.38 12.94 26.71
N GLY A 20 -29.79 14.02 26.20
CA GLY A 20 -29.09 14.00 24.92
C GLY A 20 -27.91 13.04 25.05
N VAL A 21 -28.10 11.82 24.57
CA VAL A 21 -27.03 10.84 24.41
C VAL A 21 -26.07 11.44 23.39
N GLY A 22 -24.92 11.93 23.85
CA GLY A 22 -23.83 12.33 22.97
C GLY A 22 -23.52 11.16 22.04
N SER A 23 -23.63 11.40 20.72
CA SER A 23 -23.16 10.45 19.74
C SER A 23 -21.72 10.08 20.08
N PRO A 24 -21.39 8.78 20.19
CA PRO A 24 -20.01 8.39 20.43
C PRO A 24 -19.16 8.98 19.30
N ASN A 25 -18.10 9.71 19.64
CA ASN A 25 -17.05 10.07 18.70
C ASN A 25 -16.50 8.75 18.13
N LEU A 26 -17.04 8.34 16.97
CA LEU A 26 -16.43 7.27 16.19
C LEU A 26 -15.01 7.73 15.86
N PRO A 27 -14.00 6.85 15.99
CA PRO A 27 -12.66 7.19 15.55
C PRO A 27 -12.75 7.64 14.10
N TYR A 28 -12.29 8.86 13.79
CA TYR A 28 -12.11 9.30 12.42
C TYR A 28 -11.14 8.33 11.75
N ASP A 29 -11.64 7.51 10.81
CA ASP A 29 -10.79 6.79 9.87
C ASP A 29 -10.48 7.79 8.74
N PRO A 30 -9.24 8.28 8.61
CA PRO A 30 -8.91 9.18 7.52
C PRO A 30 -9.20 8.50 6.18
N PRO A 31 -9.69 9.24 5.18
CA PRO A 31 -9.98 8.67 3.87
C PRO A 31 -8.71 8.01 3.29
N LEU A 32 -8.91 6.92 2.57
CA LEU A 32 -7.86 6.17 1.88
C LEU A 32 -7.25 7.01 0.75
N THR A 33 -6.27 7.87 1.05
CA THR A 33 -5.54 8.64 0.03
C THR A 33 -4.40 7.82 -0.56
N PHE A 34 -3.88 8.28 -1.70
CA PHE A 34 -2.72 7.67 -2.33
C PHE A 34 -1.52 7.61 -1.38
N SER A 35 -1.22 8.70 -0.69
CA SER A 35 -0.16 8.77 0.34
C SER A 35 -0.32 7.71 1.42
N THR A 36 -1.52 7.59 1.99
CA THR A 36 -1.75 6.65 3.09
C THR A 36 -1.51 5.20 2.68
N VAL A 37 -1.78 4.86 1.42
CA VAL A 37 -1.55 3.52 0.86
C VAL A 37 -0.07 3.25 0.69
N ILE A 38 0.68 4.17 0.09
CA ILE A 38 2.11 3.99 -0.14
C ILE A 38 2.89 4.00 1.18
N ASP A 39 2.58 4.93 2.09
CA ASP A 39 3.17 4.96 3.43
C ASP A 39 2.94 3.65 4.19
N HIS A 40 1.78 3.02 4.02
CA HIS A 40 1.52 1.72 4.61
C HIS A 40 2.43 0.63 4.02
N ASP A 41 2.70 0.65 2.72
CA ASP A 41 3.62 -0.29 2.07
C ASP A 41 5.07 -0.07 2.51
N HIS A 42 5.53 1.19 2.52
CA HIS A 42 6.84 1.59 3.07
C HIS A 42 7.03 1.09 4.50
N ASN A 43 6.04 1.32 5.36
CA ASN A 43 6.08 0.88 6.75
C ASN A 43 6.18 -0.65 6.87
N ASN A 44 5.49 -1.39 6.00
CA ASN A 44 5.62 -2.85 5.97
C ASN A 44 7.02 -3.28 5.52
N ILE A 45 7.57 -2.71 4.46
CA ILE A 45 8.93 -3.03 3.98
C ILE A 45 9.95 -2.74 5.08
N ASN A 46 9.91 -1.55 5.66
CA ASN A 46 10.79 -1.12 6.75
C ASN A 46 10.69 -2.04 7.98
N LYS A 47 9.49 -2.50 8.32
CA LYS A 47 9.28 -3.47 9.41
C LYS A 47 10.01 -4.78 9.14
N PHE A 48 9.90 -5.35 7.94
CA PHE A 48 10.55 -6.61 7.60
C PHE A 48 12.07 -6.45 7.42
N ALA A 49 12.52 -5.34 6.83
CA ALA A 49 13.93 -4.96 6.74
C ALA A 49 14.58 -4.87 8.14
N GLY A 50 13.92 -4.20 9.08
CA GLY A 50 14.36 -4.13 10.47
C GLY A 50 14.41 -5.49 11.16
N ARG A 51 13.45 -6.39 10.87
CA ARG A 51 13.48 -7.78 11.37
C ARG A 51 14.66 -8.55 10.81
N LEU A 52 14.96 -8.39 9.51
CA LEU A 52 16.08 -9.04 8.84
C LEU A 52 17.42 -8.59 9.44
N LEU A 53 17.62 -7.29 9.66
CA LEU A 53 18.81 -6.73 10.30
C LEU A 53 19.06 -7.29 11.72
N ARG A 54 17.99 -7.60 12.45
CA ARG A 54 18.08 -8.16 13.81
C ARG A 54 18.14 -9.70 13.84
N ALA A 55 17.89 -10.36 12.73
CA ALA A 55 17.87 -11.81 12.67
C ALA A 55 19.27 -12.39 12.90
N LYS A 56 19.36 -13.39 13.78
CA LYS A 56 20.62 -14.07 14.12
C LYS A 56 20.77 -15.41 13.41
N ALA A 57 19.68 -16.17 13.33
CA ALA A 57 19.70 -17.51 12.77
C ALA A 57 19.70 -17.46 11.22
N PRO A 58 20.52 -18.27 10.52
CA PRO A 58 20.57 -18.28 9.05
C PRO A 58 19.21 -18.57 8.41
N GLN A 59 18.43 -19.48 8.97
CA GLN A 59 17.09 -19.81 8.47
C GLN A 59 16.12 -18.62 8.57
N ASP A 60 16.25 -17.80 9.61
CA ASP A 60 15.44 -16.58 9.75
C ASP A 60 15.89 -15.52 8.77
N ARG A 61 17.20 -15.35 8.57
CA ARG A 61 17.77 -14.47 7.55
C ARG A 61 17.29 -14.86 6.16
N ALA A 62 17.37 -16.14 5.80
CA ALA A 62 16.92 -16.64 4.50
C ALA A 62 15.43 -16.35 4.25
N ARG A 63 14.58 -16.62 5.25
CA ARG A 63 13.15 -16.36 5.17
C ARG A 63 12.84 -14.87 5.06
N LEU A 64 13.47 -14.04 5.88
CA LEU A 64 13.23 -12.60 5.90
C LEU A 64 13.83 -11.89 4.68
N LEU A 65 14.94 -12.40 4.12
CA LEU A 65 15.48 -11.92 2.84
C LEU A 65 14.45 -12.11 1.74
N ARG A 66 13.93 -13.33 1.58
CA ARG A 66 12.82 -13.59 0.65
C ARG A 66 11.65 -12.65 0.86
N GLU A 67 11.24 -12.46 2.11
CA GLU A 67 10.11 -11.62 2.47
C GLU A 67 10.31 -10.16 2.08
N VAL A 68 11.48 -9.58 2.36
CA VAL A 68 11.78 -8.19 1.97
C VAL A 68 11.91 -8.08 0.45
N THR A 69 12.55 -9.05 -0.20
CA THR A 69 12.75 -9.05 -1.65
C THR A 69 11.45 -8.99 -2.42
N TRP A 70 10.50 -9.89 -2.14
CA TRP A 70 9.24 -9.87 -2.91
C TRP A 70 8.41 -8.63 -2.58
N ARG A 71 8.46 -8.11 -1.35
CA ARG A 71 7.75 -6.88 -0.97
C ARG A 71 8.27 -5.67 -1.71
N LEU A 72 9.60 -5.50 -1.75
CA LEU A 72 10.21 -4.37 -2.47
C LEU A 72 9.92 -4.44 -3.97
N VAL A 73 10.04 -5.63 -4.58
CA VAL A 73 9.76 -5.78 -6.02
C VAL A 73 8.28 -5.51 -6.32
N ARG A 74 7.36 -5.98 -5.48
CA ARG A 74 5.93 -5.71 -5.67
C ARG A 74 5.59 -4.22 -5.52
N HIS A 75 6.24 -3.54 -4.60
CA HIS A 75 6.11 -2.10 -4.38
C HIS A 75 6.58 -1.32 -5.61
N ASP A 76 7.80 -1.58 -6.11
CA ASP A 76 8.32 -1.03 -7.36
C ASP A 76 7.38 -1.27 -8.55
N VAL A 77 6.83 -2.48 -8.67
CA VAL A 77 5.84 -2.79 -9.72
C VAL A 77 4.56 -1.98 -9.57
N SER A 78 4.10 -1.75 -8.34
CA SER A 78 2.89 -0.95 -8.07
C SER A 78 3.13 0.52 -8.41
N GLU A 79 4.32 1.03 -8.14
CA GLU A 79 4.74 2.37 -8.53
C GLU A 79 4.90 2.50 -10.03
N ASP A 80 5.48 1.50 -10.71
CA ASP A 80 5.62 1.51 -12.16
C ASP A 80 4.28 1.50 -12.90
N ILE A 81 3.28 0.83 -12.33
CA ILE A 81 1.94 0.72 -12.90
C ILE A 81 1.08 1.95 -12.58
N ILE A 82 1.24 2.55 -11.38
CA ILE A 82 0.33 3.59 -10.87
C ILE A 82 1.04 4.91 -10.59
N MET A 83 2.09 4.92 -9.76
CA MET A 83 2.73 6.15 -9.27
C MET A 83 3.51 6.88 -10.38
N ARG A 84 4.40 6.20 -11.09
CA ARG A 84 5.23 6.80 -12.13
C ARG A 84 4.38 7.41 -13.25
N PRO A 85 3.33 6.75 -13.77
CA PRO A 85 2.41 7.39 -14.70
C PRO A 85 1.73 8.65 -14.10
N ALA A 86 1.31 8.62 -12.85
CA ALA A 86 0.70 9.77 -12.19
C ALA A 86 1.69 10.93 -12.02
N PHE A 87 2.94 10.67 -11.65
CA PHE A 87 3.99 11.70 -11.64
C PHE A 87 4.12 12.35 -13.03
N ILE A 88 4.27 11.56 -14.08
CA ILE A 88 4.42 12.08 -15.45
C ILE A 88 3.20 12.90 -15.87
N GLU A 89 2.00 12.40 -15.60
CA GLU A 89 0.74 13.04 -16.00
C GLU A 89 0.51 14.39 -15.28
N TYR A 90 0.70 14.41 -13.96
CA TYR A 90 0.31 15.56 -13.13
C TYR A 90 1.46 16.56 -12.88
N LEU A 91 2.73 16.13 -13.03
CA LEU A 91 3.92 16.96 -12.75
C LEU A 91 4.77 17.26 -13.99
N GLY A 92 4.42 16.71 -15.17
CA GLY A 92 5.13 16.98 -16.42
C GLY A 92 6.60 16.57 -16.38
N ASP A 93 7.49 17.45 -16.85
CA ASP A 93 8.94 17.17 -16.94
C ASP A 93 9.57 16.82 -15.58
N GLU A 94 9.12 17.46 -14.50
CA GLU A 94 9.55 17.12 -13.14
C GLU A 94 9.13 15.68 -12.79
N GLY A 95 7.90 15.31 -13.13
CA GLY A 95 7.38 13.96 -12.93
C GLY A 95 8.13 12.89 -13.72
N VAL A 96 8.57 13.21 -14.95
CA VAL A 96 9.45 12.33 -15.73
C VAL A 96 10.77 12.11 -14.99
N HIS A 97 11.40 13.17 -14.50
CA HIS A 97 12.65 13.05 -13.74
C HIS A 97 12.48 12.26 -12.44
N MET A 98 11.38 12.47 -11.72
CA MET A 98 11.05 11.69 -10.51
C MET A 98 10.88 10.21 -10.84
N ALA A 99 10.09 9.87 -11.86
CA ALA A 99 9.84 8.49 -12.28
C ALA A 99 11.11 7.76 -12.74
N GLU A 100 12.02 8.42 -13.47
CA GLU A 100 13.29 7.81 -13.88
C GLU A 100 14.27 7.62 -12.72
N HIS A 101 14.31 8.57 -11.79
CA HIS A 101 15.15 8.45 -10.59
C HIS A 101 14.68 7.30 -9.71
N ASP A 102 13.37 7.25 -9.44
CA ASP A 102 12.71 6.20 -8.69
C ASP A 102 13.00 4.80 -9.30
N ARG A 103 12.77 4.64 -10.61
CA ARG A 103 13.11 3.39 -11.32
C ARG A 103 14.57 2.98 -11.15
N THR A 104 15.50 3.92 -11.25
CA THR A 104 16.94 3.66 -11.12
C THR A 104 17.29 3.15 -9.71
N ASP A 105 16.71 3.75 -8.67
CA ASP A 105 16.94 3.33 -7.30
C ASP A 105 16.37 1.93 -7.02
N HIS A 106 15.17 1.62 -7.53
CA HIS A 106 14.60 0.27 -7.41
C HIS A 106 15.38 -0.80 -8.18
N GLU A 107 15.84 -0.51 -9.40
CA GLU A 107 16.65 -1.46 -10.18
C GLU A 107 17.94 -1.82 -9.44
N ARG A 108 18.58 -0.83 -8.82
CA ARG A 108 19.77 -1.03 -7.99
C ARG A 108 19.45 -1.86 -6.76
N ALA A 109 18.45 -1.47 -5.97
CA ALA A 109 18.07 -2.18 -4.75
C ALA A 109 17.64 -3.63 -5.01
N ARG A 110 16.90 -3.87 -6.10
CA ARG A 110 16.51 -5.21 -6.57
C ARG A 110 17.73 -6.06 -6.91
N SER A 111 18.70 -5.51 -7.63
CA SER A 111 19.93 -6.22 -8.01
C SER A 111 20.77 -6.60 -6.79
N GLU A 112 20.88 -5.70 -5.82
CA GLU A 112 21.59 -5.96 -4.55
C GLU A 112 20.88 -7.02 -3.70
N LEU A 113 19.54 -6.98 -3.60
CA LEU A 113 18.77 -8.03 -2.92
C LEU A 113 18.96 -9.40 -3.57
N LEU A 114 18.94 -9.47 -4.91
CA LEU A 114 19.20 -10.71 -5.64
C LEU A 114 20.61 -11.24 -5.40
N ALA A 115 21.62 -10.38 -5.32
CA ALA A 115 22.98 -10.78 -5.01
C ALA A 115 23.09 -11.42 -3.61
N LEU A 116 22.34 -10.91 -2.63
CA LEU A 116 22.34 -11.44 -1.26
C LEU A 116 21.85 -12.90 -1.15
N PHE A 117 21.11 -13.44 -2.13
CA PHE A 117 20.73 -14.86 -2.15
C PHE A 117 21.92 -15.80 -2.36
N HIS A 118 23.04 -15.27 -2.86
CA HIS A 118 24.23 -16.06 -3.20
C HIS A 118 25.42 -15.77 -2.27
N VAL A 119 25.21 -14.99 -1.21
CA VAL A 119 26.20 -14.69 -0.16
C VAL A 119 25.93 -15.54 1.08
N SER A 120 26.98 -15.88 1.83
CA SER A 120 26.82 -16.57 3.12
C SER A 120 26.02 -15.73 4.10
N LEU A 121 24.89 -16.27 4.57
CA LEU A 121 23.98 -15.59 5.50
C LEU A 121 24.57 -15.40 6.89
N GLU A 122 25.75 -15.94 7.20
CA GLU A 122 26.41 -15.83 8.52
C GLU A 122 27.53 -14.80 8.56
N GLY A 123 28.04 -14.36 7.40
CA GLY A 123 29.23 -13.52 7.30
C GLY A 123 28.97 -12.02 7.51
N ASP A 124 30.05 -11.30 7.85
CA ASP A 124 30.05 -9.83 7.94
C ASP A 124 29.73 -9.16 6.59
N GLU A 125 30.06 -9.82 5.48
CA GLU A 125 29.73 -9.37 4.12
C GLU A 125 28.21 -9.21 3.94
N PHE A 126 27.43 -10.24 4.33
CA PHE A 126 25.97 -10.19 4.25
C PHE A 126 25.40 -9.03 5.08
N LEU A 127 25.88 -8.86 6.32
CA LEU A 127 25.40 -7.79 7.19
C LEU A 127 25.83 -6.40 6.70
N GLY A 128 27.03 -6.27 6.14
CA GLY A 128 27.53 -5.03 5.57
C GLY A 128 26.70 -4.58 4.37
N ALA A 129 26.51 -5.47 3.40
CA ALA A 129 25.68 -5.21 2.23
C ALA A 129 24.23 -4.92 2.60
N LEU A 130 23.65 -5.68 3.53
CA LEU A 130 22.29 -5.47 4.01
C LEU A 130 22.09 -4.10 4.67
N ARG A 131 23.07 -3.62 5.46
CA ARG A 131 23.01 -2.31 6.10
C ARG A 131 23.10 -1.18 5.09
N ALA A 132 23.97 -1.31 4.09
CA ALA A 132 24.11 -0.30 3.04
C ALA A 132 22.80 -0.17 2.25
N LEU A 133 22.31 -1.30 1.70
CA LEU A 133 21.05 -1.37 0.97
C LEU A 133 19.87 -0.77 1.74
N PHE A 134 19.69 -1.13 3.02
CA PHE A 134 18.57 -0.63 3.81
C PHE A 134 18.71 0.81 4.29
N ALA A 135 19.93 1.35 4.35
CA ALA A 135 20.12 2.77 4.58
C ALA A 135 19.66 3.58 3.36
N GLU A 136 19.98 3.11 2.15
CA GLU A 136 19.57 3.74 0.90
C GLU A 136 18.06 3.64 0.69
N LEU A 137 17.47 2.46 0.88
CA LEU A 137 16.02 2.27 0.77
C LEU A 137 15.24 3.13 1.78
N LEU A 138 15.76 3.29 3.01
CA LEU A 138 15.12 4.16 4.00
C LEU A 138 15.13 5.63 3.59
N GLU A 139 16.24 6.12 3.01
CA GLU A 139 16.31 7.50 2.55
C GLU A 139 15.44 7.73 1.31
N HIS A 140 15.44 6.78 0.37
CA HIS A 140 14.57 6.79 -0.80
C HIS A 140 13.08 6.92 -0.40
N MET A 141 12.57 5.99 0.42
CA MET A 141 11.17 6.04 0.90
C MET A 141 10.85 7.31 1.70
N LYS A 142 11.84 7.87 2.42
CA LYS A 142 11.68 9.12 3.17
C LYS A 142 11.54 10.33 2.24
N ILE A 143 12.27 10.36 1.12
CA ILE A 143 12.15 11.41 0.11
C ILE A 143 10.79 11.30 -0.58
N GLU A 144 10.38 10.10 -0.95
CA GLU A 144 9.08 9.87 -1.58
C GLU A 144 7.92 10.29 -0.68
N SER A 145 7.80 9.67 0.50
CA SER A 145 6.73 9.97 1.47
C SER A 145 6.77 11.39 1.99
N GLY A 146 7.96 11.98 2.11
CA GLY A 146 8.14 13.30 2.71
C GLY A 146 8.04 14.47 1.73
N GLN A 147 8.23 14.23 0.43
CA GLN A 147 8.36 15.29 -0.56
C GLN A 147 7.58 14.98 -1.85
N GLN A 148 7.90 13.89 -2.54
CA GLN A 148 7.38 13.64 -3.90
C GLN A 148 5.91 13.26 -3.91
N ILE A 149 5.49 12.33 -3.05
CA ILE A 149 4.09 11.90 -2.94
C ILE A 149 3.21 13.06 -2.41
N PRO A 150 3.61 13.82 -1.36
CA PRO A 150 2.91 15.04 -1.01
C PRO A 150 2.80 16.02 -2.17
N HIS A 151 3.86 16.24 -2.95
CA HIS A 151 3.83 17.14 -4.11
C HIS A 151 2.79 16.69 -5.15
N LEU A 152 2.73 15.40 -5.46
CA LEU A 152 1.67 14.84 -6.31
C LEU A 152 0.28 15.09 -5.72
N GLU A 153 0.06 14.79 -4.43
CA GLU A 153 -1.25 14.98 -3.77
C GLU A 153 -1.77 16.42 -3.83
N HIS A 154 -0.89 17.43 -3.81
CA HIS A 154 -1.31 18.83 -3.96
C HIS A 154 -1.90 19.13 -5.35
N MET A 155 -1.60 18.30 -6.35
CA MET A 155 -2.12 18.41 -7.71
C MET A 155 -3.40 17.60 -7.94
N LEU A 156 -3.73 16.67 -7.03
CA LEU A 156 -4.88 15.79 -7.15
C LEU A 156 -6.10 16.38 -6.42
N ASP A 157 -7.29 16.14 -6.97
CA ASP A 157 -8.49 16.26 -6.17
C ASP A 157 -8.65 15.03 -5.23
N PRO A 158 -9.48 15.12 -4.18
CA PRO A 158 -9.65 14.02 -3.24
C PRO A 158 -10.17 12.72 -3.85
N GLU A 159 -10.97 12.78 -4.93
CA GLU A 159 -11.51 11.58 -5.57
C GLU A 159 -10.42 10.84 -6.36
N GLU A 160 -9.58 11.60 -7.06
CA GLU A 160 -8.46 11.09 -7.84
C GLU A 160 -7.37 10.48 -6.93
N SER A 161 -7.03 11.14 -5.83
CA SER A 161 -6.10 10.57 -4.83
C SER A 161 -6.60 9.23 -4.30
N GLN A 162 -7.89 9.14 -3.95
CA GLN A 162 -8.47 7.88 -3.50
C GLN A 162 -8.53 6.84 -4.63
N ARG A 163 -8.75 7.26 -5.88
CA ARG A 163 -8.72 6.36 -7.04
C ARG A 163 -7.33 5.76 -7.22
N LEU A 164 -6.28 6.57 -7.24
CA LEU A 164 -4.89 6.10 -7.34
C LEU A 164 -4.55 5.16 -6.18
N GLY A 165 -4.95 5.50 -4.94
CA GLY A 165 -4.78 4.63 -3.78
C GLY A 165 -5.45 3.26 -3.96
N ARG A 166 -6.70 3.22 -4.46
CA ARG A 166 -7.40 1.96 -4.75
C ARG A 166 -6.72 1.18 -5.86
N GLU A 167 -6.31 1.81 -6.96
CA GLU A 167 -5.63 1.12 -8.06
C GLU A 167 -4.27 0.54 -7.63
N TYR A 168 -3.49 1.29 -6.83
CA TYR A 168 -2.27 0.78 -6.21
C TYR A 168 -2.56 -0.44 -5.32
N LEU A 169 -3.61 -0.43 -4.52
CA LEU A 169 -3.94 -1.60 -3.71
C LEU A 169 -4.27 -2.84 -4.54
N LYS A 170 -4.84 -2.68 -5.75
CA LYS A 170 -5.13 -3.82 -6.61
C LYS A 170 -3.87 -4.45 -7.19
N THR A 171 -2.83 -3.66 -7.49
CA THR A 171 -1.55 -4.21 -7.98
C THR A 171 -0.83 -5.04 -6.90
N GLN A 172 -1.14 -4.83 -5.62
CA GLN A 172 -0.54 -5.55 -4.49
C GLN A 172 -0.87 -7.06 -4.44
N ARG A 173 -1.70 -7.55 -5.36
CA ARG A 173 -1.95 -8.98 -5.61
C ARG A 173 -0.82 -9.67 -6.36
N LEU A 174 0.06 -8.91 -7.01
CA LEU A 174 1.25 -9.43 -7.68
C LEU A 174 2.24 -9.93 -6.63
N THR A 175 2.02 -11.13 -6.12
CA THR A 175 2.92 -11.80 -5.16
C THR A 175 3.50 -13.07 -5.78
N PRO A 176 4.60 -13.62 -5.23
CA PRO A 176 5.22 -14.86 -5.73
C PRO A 176 4.29 -16.09 -5.73
N GLU A 177 3.19 -16.04 -4.98
CA GLU A 177 2.18 -17.11 -4.88
C GLU A 177 1.03 -16.95 -5.87
N LEU A 178 1.03 -15.91 -6.71
CA LEU A 178 -0.04 -15.66 -7.66
C LEU A 178 -0.29 -16.88 -8.56
N GLU A 179 -1.56 -17.28 -8.61
CA GLU A 179 -2.09 -18.25 -9.56
C GLU A 179 -3.11 -17.56 -10.46
N ILE A 180 -3.00 -17.78 -11.77
CA ILE A 180 -3.97 -17.32 -12.75
C ILE A 180 -4.84 -18.51 -13.15
N VAL A 181 -6.14 -18.29 -13.20
CA VAL A 181 -7.12 -19.28 -13.64
C VAL A 181 -7.44 -19.04 -15.12
N ASP A 182 -7.16 -20.02 -15.96
CA ASP A 182 -7.60 -20.00 -17.35
C ASP A 182 -9.13 -20.08 -17.41
N LYS A 183 -9.78 -19.06 -17.99
CA LYS A 183 -11.25 -18.96 -18.01
C LYS A 183 -11.93 -20.05 -18.82
N VAL A 184 -11.24 -20.64 -19.81
CA VAL A 184 -11.83 -21.62 -20.74
C VAL A 184 -11.77 -23.02 -20.15
N SER A 185 -10.61 -23.41 -19.62
CA SER A 185 -10.33 -24.73 -19.09
C SER A 185 -10.53 -24.84 -17.58
N GLY A 186 -10.57 -23.72 -16.86
CA GLY A 186 -10.56 -23.68 -15.39
C GLY A 186 -9.21 -24.07 -14.77
N ALA A 187 -8.18 -24.31 -15.58
CA ALA A 187 -6.87 -24.72 -15.11
C ALA A 187 -6.18 -23.58 -14.34
N ARG A 188 -5.55 -23.91 -13.21
CA ARG A 188 -4.73 -22.96 -12.44
C ARG A 188 -3.27 -23.07 -12.86
N ARG A 189 -2.64 -21.92 -13.10
CA ARG A 189 -1.22 -21.81 -13.40
C ARG A 189 -0.57 -20.89 -12.39
N ARG A 190 0.42 -21.40 -11.67
CA ARG A 190 1.32 -20.56 -10.86
C ARG A 190 2.19 -19.71 -11.78
N VAL A 191 2.27 -18.41 -11.50
CA VAL A 191 2.98 -17.46 -12.38
C VAL A 191 4.49 -17.55 -12.21
N TRP A 192 4.97 -17.69 -10.96
CA TRP A 192 6.39 -17.78 -10.62
C TRP A 192 6.67 -19.04 -9.78
N ARG A 193 7.83 -19.69 -9.97
CA ARG A 193 8.22 -20.86 -9.17
C ARG A 193 8.70 -20.48 -7.77
N ASP A 194 9.33 -19.32 -7.62
CA ASP A 194 9.84 -18.83 -6.35
C ASP A 194 10.02 -17.30 -6.34
N VAL A 195 10.50 -16.78 -5.21
CA VAL A 195 10.74 -15.35 -4.99
C VAL A 195 11.85 -14.81 -5.91
N GLU A 196 12.85 -15.62 -6.25
CA GLU A 196 13.93 -15.13 -7.09
C GLU A 196 13.49 -15.01 -8.56
N GLU A 197 12.65 -15.93 -9.05
CA GLU A 197 12.01 -15.81 -10.37
C GLU A 197 11.07 -14.59 -10.41
N PHE A 198 10.28 -14.37 -9.36
CA PHE A 198 9.47 -13.16 -9.20
C PHE A 198 10.35 -11.90 -9.26
N ALA A 199 11.43 -11.85 -8.49
CA ALA A 199 12.31 -10.68 -8.43
C ALA A 199 13.10 -10.41 -9.72
N ARG A 200 13.43 -11.45 -10.49
CA ARG A 200 14.09 -11.32 -11.81
C ARG A 200 13.13 -10.97 -12.95
N THR A 201 11.82 -10.99 -12.70
CA THR A 201 10.83 -10.63 -13.72
C THR A 201 10.94 -9.14 -14.03
N ASP A 202 11.08 -8.79 -15.31
CA ASP A 202 11.14 -7.41 -15.74
C ASP A 202 9.78 -6.71 -15.60
N LEU A 203 9.80 -5.38 -15.48
CA LEU A 203 8.59 -4.57 -15.27
C LEU A 203 7.58 -4.70 -16.42
N GLN A 204 8.04 -4.91 -17.65
CA GLN A 204 7.16 -5.10 -18.80
C GLN A 204 6.37 -6.41 -18.67
N ARG A 205 7.03 -7.49 -18.24
CA ARG A 205 6.37 -8.77 -17.99
C ARG A 205 5.37 -8.68 -16.84
N PHE A 206 5.67 -7.91 -15.79
CA PHE A 206 4.70 -7.62 -14.73
C PHE A 206 3.44 -6.91 -15.26
N LYS A 207 3.60 -5.93 -16.16
CA LYS A 207 2.47 -5.24 -16.80
C LYS A 207 1.61 -6.19 -17.63
N GLU A 208 2.22 -7.09 -18.40
CA GLU A 208 1.47 -8.12 -19.15
C GLU A 208 0.64 -9.03 -18.23
N ILE A 209 1.23 -9.47 -17.12
CA ILE A 209 0.55 -10.30 -16.12
C ILE A 209 -0.59 -9.49 -15.47
N TRP A 210 -0.37 -8.21 -15.21
CA TRP A 210 -1.39 -7.31 -14.68
C TRP A 210 -2.58 -7.14 -15.64
N GLU A 211 -2.33 -7.00 -16.95
CA GLU A 211 -3.39 -6.97 -17.95
C GLU A 211 -4.15 -8.32 -18.02
N GLU A 212 -3.46 -9.46 -17.95
CA GLU A 212 -4.08 -10.79 -17.89
C GLU A 212 -5.01 -10.89 -16.66
N LEU A 213 -4.57 -10.40 -15.50
CA LEU A 213 -5.37 -10.38 -14.27
C LEU A 213 -6.62 -9.53 -14.42
N LYS A 214 -6.50 -8.29 -14.92
CA LYS A 214 -7.65 -7.40 -15.14
C LYS A 214 -8.68 -8.02 -16.09
N LEU A 215 -8.22 -8.69 -17.15
CA LEU A 215 -9.10 -9.40 -18.08
C LEU A 215 -9.71 -10.68 -17.46
N SER A 216 -9.06 -11.26 -16.46
CA SER A 216 -9.52 -12.46 -15.76
C SER A 216 -10.59 -12.18 -14.69
N GLU A 217 -10.79 -10.93 -14.29
CA GLU A 217 -11.71 -10.56 -13.20
C GLU A 217 -13.10 -10.11 -13.69
N GLU A 218 -14.13 -10.43 -12.90
CA GLU A 218 -15.37 -9.65 -12.86
C GLU A 218 -15.16 -8.46 -11.90
N PRO A 219 -15.85 -7.32 -12.07
CA PRO A 219 -15.56 -6.11 -11.30
C PRO A 219 -15.75 -6.35 -9.80
N LEU A 220 -14.65 -6.40 -9.03
CA LEU A 220 -14.67 -6.68 -7.60
C LEU A 220 -14.19 -5.49 -6.77
N ASN A 221 -15.07 -5.06 -5.88
CA ASN A 221 -14.89 -3.98 -4.90
C ASN A 221 -14.22 -4.48 -3.58
N MET A 222 -13.70 -5.72 -3.53
CA MET A 222 -13.39 -6.43 -2.28
C MET A 222 -12.05 -6.07 -1.62
N GLU A 223 -11.09 -5.51 -2.37
CA GLU A 223 -9.72 -5.27 -1.84
C GLU A 223 -9.60 -3.99 -1.03
N ALA A 224 -10.34 -2.94 -1.39
CA ALA A 224 -10.48 -1.75 -0.57
C ALA A 224 -11.07 -2.10 0.81
N GLU A 225 -12.10 -2.95 0.85
CA GLU A 225 -12.69 -3.42 2.11
C GLU A 225 -11.72 -4.26 2.95
N ALA A 226 -10.85 -5.05 2.32
CA ALA A 226 -9.83 -5.83 3.03
C ALA A 226 -8.72 -4.97 3.61
N PHE A 227 -8.38 -3.86 2.96
CA PHE A 227 -7.41 -2.88 3.47
C PHE A 227 -7.93 -2.15 4.71
N HIS A 228 -9.16 -1.65 4.69
CA HIS A 228 -9.79 -1.04 5.88
C HIS A 228 -9.77 -2.00 7.09
N ARG A 229 -10.10 -3.28 6.87
CA ARG A 229 -10.02 -4.31 7.93
C ARG A 229 -8.60 -4.53 8.49
N ARG A 230 -7.54 -4.26 7.71
CA ARG A 230 -6.15 -4.39 8.16
C ARG A 230 -5.66 -3.15 8.90
N LEU A 231 -6.10 -1.95 8.49
CA LEU A 231 -5.87 -0.72 9.26
C LEU A 231 -6.50 -0.80 10.65
N ASP A 232 -7.74 -1.29 10.74
CA ASP A 232 -8.43 -1.49 12.03
C ASP A 232 -7.73 -2.49 12.95
N ARG A 233 -7.15 -3.56 12.37
CA ARG A 233 -6.41 -4.60 13.13
C ARG A 233 -5.00 -4.21 13.52
N GLY A 234 -4.48 -3.07 13.02
CA GLY A 234 -3.19 -2.50 13.42
C GLY A 234 -3.23 -1.77 14.77
N LYS A 235 -4.41 -1.64 15.40
CA LYS A 235 -4.62 -1.06 16.73
C LYS A 235 -4.86 -2.16 17.77
N LEU A 236 -3.88 -3.03 18.03
CA LEU A 236 -3.79 -3.89 19.22
C LEU A 236 -2.32 -4.11 19.58
#